data_AF-A0A914HPK4-F1
#
_entry.id   AF-A0A914HPK4-F1
#
_cell.length_a   1.000
_cell.length_b   1.000
_cell.length_c   1.000
_cell.angle_alpha   90.00
_cell.angle_beta   90.00
_cell.angle_gamma   90.00
#
_symmetry.space_group_name_H-M   'P 1'
#
loop_
_entity.id
_entity.type
_entity.pdbx_description
1 polymer ?
#
loop_
_entity_poly.entity_id
_entity_poly.type
_entity_poly.pdbx_seq_one_letter_code
_entity_poly.pdbx_strand_id
1 'polypeptide(L)'
;MGNVRPNLDAFCNYGVAQGSLECYLRSTNYIFKRIDLDEDNRANKYCVQYKQLFFRKHCIASAYLPDTDWMLVLDAVVNPNHCIEEVKNTLFARKFLLDWANMEFSQPEFSSTDNGALQLHILKTVLPNAQIEINACTKYWQRSEDYDSLMAYTTCVRSALGARRIWPPKLRILRRAHGFCRDWFISSDGWAENDFMFHGWKAHNLSGEWKSPFEKVPNASECTGGYLGWHWRPDTRISVDEVRSLLAETEKSSAADFPQKARIHAHLTEPEVGECYPNCDEQI
;
A
#
# COMPACT_ATOMS: atom_id res chain seq x y z
N MET A 1 28.18 -21.19 -21.42
CA MET A 1 27.09 -21.63 -20.52
C MET A 1 27.54 -21.38 -19.10
N GLY A 2 27.30 -20.17 -18.59
CA GLY A 2 27.57 -19.83 -17.19
C GLY A 2 26.24 -19.82 -16.46
N ASN A 3 26.01 -20.82 -15.59
CA ASN A 3 24.92 -20.79 -14.64
C ASN A 3 25.22 -19.69 -13.61
N VAL A 4 24.63 -18.51 -13.81
CA VAL A 4 24.56 -17.51 -12.75
C VAL A 4 23.51 -18.03 -11.78
N ARG A 5 23.95 -18.50 -10.61
CA ARG A 5 23.04 -18.84 -9.51
C ARG A 5 22.40 -17.53 -9.04
N PRO A 6 21.07 -17.47 -8.87
CA PRO A 6 20.44 -16.32 -8.24
C PRO A 6 21.04 -16.11 -6.85
N ASN A 7 21.20 -14.84 -6.47
CA ASN A 7 21.80 -14.43 -5.21
C ASN A 7 21.01 -15.04 -4.03
N LEU A 8 21.57 -16.06 -3.38
CA LEU A 8 20.94 -16.84 -2.30
C LEU A 8 20.58 -15.98 -1.08
N ASP A 9 21.26 -14.84 -0.89
CA ASP A 9 21.08 -13.98 0.28
C ASP A 9 19.75 -13.19 0.26
N ALA A 10 19.20 -12.90 -0.92
CA ALA A 10 17.88 -12.25 -1.03
C ALA A 10 16.72 -13.22 -0.73
N PHE A 11 16.90 -14.52 -1.03
CA PHE A 11 15.95 -15.58 -0.68
C PHE A 11 15.84 -15.76 0.85
N CYS A 12 16.94 -15.55 1.57
CA CYS A 12 17.00 -15.72 3.03
C CYS A 12 16.26 -14.65 3.83
N ASN A 13 16.03 -13.44 3.31
CA ASN A 13 15.39 -12.35 4.08
C ASN A 13 13.86 -12.28 3.92
N TYR A 14 13.29 -12.91 2.88
CA TYR A 14 11.86 -12.86 2.55
C TYR A 14 11.21 -14.23 2.37
N GLY A 15 11.88 -15.33 2.75
CA GLY A 15 11.41 -16.67 2.41
C GLY A 15 10.00 -17.03 2.91
N VAL A 16 9.54 -16.46 4.05
CA VAL A 16 8.15 -16.65 4.52
C VAL A 16 7.17 -15.99 3.56
N ALA A 17 7.37 -14.70 3.23
CA ALA A 17 6.52 -13.93 2.33
C ALA A 17 6.48 -14.52 0.90
N GLN A 18 7.64 -14.97 0.41
CA GLN A 18 7.73 -15.63 -0.89
C GLN A 18 7.08 -17.01 -0.89
N GLY A 19 7.36 -17.84 0.12
CA GLY A 19 6.78 -19.18 0.23
C GLY A 19 5.27 -19.15 0.38
N SER A 20 4.72 -18.22 1.16
CA SER A 20 3.27 -18.06 1.31
C SER A 20 2.60 -17.55 0.03
N LEU A 21 3.23 -16.62 -0.71
CA LEU A 21 2.76 -16.17 -2.01
C LEU A 21 2.77 -17.32 -3.03
N GLU A 22 3.86 -18.09 -3.11
CA GLU A 22 3.96 -19.24 -4.00
C GLU A 22 2.91 -20.32 -3.65
N CYS A 23 2.66 -20.56 -2.36
CA CYS A 23 1.57 -21.43 -1.90
C CYS A 23 0.19 -20.91 -2.32
N TYR A 24 -0.07 -19.61 -2.20
CA TYR A 24 -1.32 -19.02 -2.67
C TYR A 24 -1.50 -19.19 -4.18
N LEU A 25 -0.44 -18.97 -4.96
CA LEU A 25 -0.46 -19.13 -6.41
C LEU A 25 -0.77 -20.56 -6.86
N ARG A 26 -0.49 -21.60 -6.05
CA ARG A 26 -0.90 -22.99 -6.34
C ARG A 26 -2.42 -23.19 -6.31
N SER A 27 -3.14 -22.33 -5.61
CA SER A 27 -4.60 -22.39 -5.47
C SER A 27 -5.37 -21.52 -6.47
N THR A 28 -4.66 -20.74 -7.30
CA THR A 28 -5.25 -19.80 -8.25
C THR A 28 -4.79 -20.07 -9.68
N ASN A 29 -5.38 -19.38 -10.64
CA ASN A 29 -4.95 -19.36 -12.04
C ASN A 29 -4.13 -18.09 -12.37
N TYR A 30 -3.62 -17.38 -11.35
CA TYR A 30 -2.83 -16.17 -11.55
C TYR A 30 -1.46 -16.48 -12.15
N ILE A 31 -1.01 -15.61 -13.04
CA ILE A 31 0.34 -15.68 -13.61
C ILE A 31 1.28 -14.91 -12.68
N PHE A 32 2.25 -15.61 -12.11
CA PHE A 32 3.27 -14.98 -11.27
C PHE A 32 4.40 -14.39 -12.12
N LYS A 33 4.68 -13.11 -11.92
CA LYS A 33 5.80 -12.40 -12.54
C LYS A 33 6.73 -11.85 -11.46
N ARG A 34 7.91 -12.42 -11.34
CA ARG A 34 9.01 -11.88 -10.53
C ARG A 34 9.86 -10.95 -11.39
N ILE A 35 10.11 -9.74 -10.91
CA ILE A 35 10.95 -8.75 -11.58
C ILE A 35 12.19 -8.54 -10.71
N ASP A 36 13.36 -8.90 -11.25
CA ASP A 36 14.65 -8.52 -10.67
C ASP A 36 15.00 -7.11 -11.17
N LEU A 37 15.22 -6.18 -10.24
CA LEU A 37 15.41 -4.77 -10.57
C LEU A 37 16.76 -4.44 -11.20
N ASP A 38 17.73 -5.34 -11.07
CA ASP A 38 19.07 -5.17 -11.61
C ASP A 38 19.18 -5.84 -12.99
N GLU A 39 18.43 -6.93 -13.22
CA GLU A 39 18.52 -7.73 -14.43
C GLU A 39 17.39 -7.47 -15.46
N ASP A 40 16.25 -6.92 -15.05
CA ASP A 40 15.09 -6.80 -15.95
C ASP A 40 15.25 -5.67 -16.98
N ASN A 41 15.38 -6.05 -18.25
CA ASN A 41 15.55 -5.12 -19.37
C ASN A 41 14.43 -4.07 -19.47
N ARG A 42 13.17 -4.43 -19.16
CA ARG A 42 12.05 -3.49 -19.29
C ARG A 42 12.08 -2.47 -18.15
N ALA A 43 12.31 -2.91 -16.91
CA ALA A 43 12.49 -2.06 -15.76
C ALA A 43 13.70 -1.13 -15.91
N ASN A 44 14.83 -1.65 -16.41
CA ASN A 44 16.05 -0.86 -16.65
C ASN A 44 15.87 0.14 -17.79
N LYS A 45 15.07 -0.19 -18.80
CA LYS A 45 14.77 0.74 -19.90
C LYS A 45 13.86 1.89 -19.48
N TYR A 46 12.81 1.63 -18.71
CA TYR A 46 11.73 2.60 -18.47
C TYR A 46 11.72 3.22 -17.06
N CYS A 47 12.37 2.59 -16.08
CA CYS A 47 12.21 2.92 -14.67
C CYS A 47 13.54 3.16 -13.94
N VAL A 48 14.66 3.30 -14.65
CA VAL A 48 15.99 3.52 -14.06
C VAL A 48 16.14 4.91 -13.43
N GLN A 49 15.32 5.88 -13.86
CA GLN A 49 15.33 7.24 -13.31
C GLN A 49 14.81 7.32 -11.86
N TYR A 50 14.04 6.33 -11.41
CA TYR A 50 13.50 6.25 -10.05
C TYR A 50 14.53 5.57 -9.14
N LYS A 51 15.02 6.30 -8.13
CA LYS A 51 16.09 5.83 -7.24
C LYS A 51 15.52 5.08 -6.04
N GLN A 52 14.34 5.50 -5.58
CA GLN A 52 13.67 4.89 -4.43
C GLN A 52 12.84 3.68 -4.86
N LEU A 53 13.11 2.53 -4.24
CA LEU A 53 12.42 1.26 -4.47
C LEU A 53 10.88 1.41 -4.42
N PHE A 54 10.39 2.18 -3.44
CA PHE A 54 8.98 2.42 -3.19
C PHE A 54 8.26 3.13 -4.34
N PHE A 55 8.95 3.98 -5.09
CA PHE A 55 8.40 4.65 -6.28
C PHE A 55 8.66 3.84 -7.55
N ARG A 56 9.83 3.22 -7.66
CA ARG A 56 10.22 2.41 -8.82
C ARG A 56 9.25 1.26 -9.09
N LYS A 57 8.70 0.64 -8.03
CA LYS A 57 7.68 -0.43 -8.17
C LYS A 57 6.44 0.02 -8.95
N HIS A 58 6.00 1.28 -8.80
CA HIS A 58 4.82 1.82 -9.48
C HIS A 58 5.09 2.06 -10.96
N CYS A 59 6.29 2.51 -11.32
CA CYS A 59 6.72 2.57 -12.72
C CYS A 59 6.74 1.18 -13.36
N ILE A 60 7.29 0.19 -12.67
CA ILE A 60 7.37 -1.19 -13.18
C ILE A 60 5.97 -1.78 -13.35
N ALA A 61 5.08 -1.57 -12.38
CA ALA A 61 3.68 -1.96 -12.51
C ALA A 61 3.05 -1.32 -13.75
N SER A 62 3.27 -0.02 -13.99
CA SER A 62 2.79 0.66 -15.20
C SER A 62 3.37 0.08 -16.50
N ALA A 63 4.64 -0.30 -16.52
CA ALA A 63 5.33 -0.87 -17.68
C ALA A 63 4.90 -2.32 -18.02
N TYR A 64 4.39 -3.07 -17.04
CA TYR A 64 3.93 -4.45 -17.21
C TYR A 64 2.41 -4.58 -17.29
N LEU A 65 1.64 -3.60 -16.81
CA LEU A 65 0.18 -3.59 -16.87
C LEU A 65 -0.38 -3.82 -18.29
N PRO A 66 0.23 -3.33 -19.40
CA PRO A 66 -0.24 -3.63 -20.75
C PRO A 66 -0.31 -5.12 -21.11
N ASP A 67 0.43 -5.98 -20.42
CA ASP A 67 0.56 -7.41 -20.74
C ASP A 67 -0.54 -8.27 -20.09
N THR A 68 -1.43 -7.65 -19.30
CA THR A 68 -2.49 -8.35 -18.54
C THR A 68 -3.78 -7.52 -18.53
N ASP A 69 -4.91 -8.15 -18.20
CA ASP A 69 -6.18 -7.44 -17.97
C ASP A 69 -6.23 -6.80 -16.57
N TRP A 70 -5.62 -7.48 -15.60
CA TRP A 70 -5.58 -7.09 -14.19
C TRP A 70 -4.20 -7.37 -13.59
N MET A 71 -3.80 -6.50 -12.67
CA MET A 71 -2.55 -6.63 -11.91
C MET A 71 -2.81 -6.45 -10.42
N LEU A 72 -2.03 -7.20 -9.65
CA LEU A 72 -1.95 -7.16 -8.20
C LEU A 72 -0.46 -7.03 -7.83
N VAL A 73 -0.10 -6.04 -7.02
CA VAL A 73 1.29 -5.79 -6.59
C VAL A 73 1.37 -6.08 -5.08
N LEU A 74 2.07 -7.13 -4.69
CA LEU A 74 2.08 -7.63 -3.31
C LEU A 74 3.45 -7.61 -2.65
N ASP A 75 3.41 -7.49 -1.32
CA ASP A 75 4.57 -7.68 -0.45
C ASP A 75 4.61 -9.09 0.21
N ALA A 76 3.47 -9.63 0.72
CA ALA A 76 3.38 -10.98 1.34
C ALA A 76 1.93 -11.54 1.35
N VAL A 77 1.71 -12.85 1.51
CA VAL A 77 0.35 -13.44 1.65
C VAL A 77 0.25 -14.26 2.95
N VAL A 78 -0.94 -14.34 3.56
CA VAL A 78 -1.19 -15.01 4.85
C VAL A 78 -2.36 -16.00 4.79
N ASN A 79 -3.36 -15.70 3.97
CA ASN A 79 -4.54 -16.55 3.83
C ASN A 79 -4.91 -16.66 2.34
N PRO A 80 -5.02 -17.90 1.80
CA PRO A 80 -5.26 -18.11 0.38
C PRO A 80 -6.71 -17.90 -0.06
N ASN A 81 -7.67 -17.73 0.84
CA ASN A 81 -9.10 -17.75 0.50
C ASN A 81 -9.67 -16.39 0.04
N HIS A 82 -8.86 -15.56 -0.63
CA HIS A 82 -9.31 -14.25 -1.10
C HIS A 82 -8.72 -13.91 -2.48
N CYS A 83 -9.56 -13.87 -3.52
CA CYS A 83 -9.19 -13.32 -4.84
C CYS A 83 -9.11 -11.80 -4.79
N ILE A 84 -8.11 -11.20 -5.43
CA ILE A 84 -7.87 -9.75 -5.35
C ILE A 84 -7.41 -9.22 -6.70
N GLU A 85 -8.27 -8.43 -7.34
CA GLU A 85 -7.92 -7.63 -8.51
C GLU A 85 -7.88 -6.15 -8.14
N GLU A 86 -6.73 -5.50 -8.26
CA GLU A 86 -6.54 -4.11 -7.81
C GLU A 86 -6.51 -3.10 -8.96
N VAL A 87 -5.77 -3.43 -10.02
CA VAL A 87 -5.50 -2.49 -11.10
C VAL A 87 -5.93 -3.07 -12.43
N LYS A 88 -7.01 -2.52 -12.98
CA LYS A 88 -7.47 -2.85 -14.33
C LYS A 88 -6.59 -2.17 -15.37
N ASN A 89 -6.14 -2.90 -16.38
CA ASN A 89 -5.38 -2.35 -17.49
C ASN A 89 -6.22 -1.36 -18.30
N THR A 90 -5.95 -0.08 -18.07
CA THR A 90 -6.58 1.06 -18.74
C THR A 90 -5.53 2.14 -18.96
N LEU A 91 -5.76 3.05 -19.90
CA LEU A 91 -4.92 4.25 -20.04
C LEU A 91 -4.89 5.07 -18.74
N PHE A 92 -6.03 5.16 -18.06
CA PHE A 92 -6.13 5.82 -16.75
C PHE A 92 -5.21 5.18 -15.72
N ALA A 93 -5.29 3.86 -15.51
CA ALA A 93 -4.50 3.16 -14.49
C ALA A 93 -2.99 3.24 -14.76
N ARG A 94 -2.57 3.11 -16.02
CA ARG A 94 -1.15 3.26 -16.41
C ARG A 94 -0.62 4.65 -16.11
N LYS A 95 -1.40 5.68 -16.48
CA LYS A 95 -1.06 7.07 -16.16
C LYS A 95 -1.04 7.30 -14.65
N PHE A 96 -2.05 6.81 -13.92
CA PHE A 96 -2.12 6.94 -12.47
C PHE A 96 -0.88 6.36 -11.77
N LEU A 97 -0.46 5.15 -12.14
CA LEU A 97 0.74 4.51 -11.59
C LEU A 97 2.03 5.27 -11.94
N LEU A 98 2.15 5.76 -13.18
CA LEU A 98 3.32 6.51 -13.62
C LEU A 98 3.41 7.87 -12.93
N ASP A 99 2.28 8.59 -12.81
CA ASP A 99 2.21 9.86 -12.09
C ASP A 99 2.53 9.66 -10.61
N TRP A 100 2.10 8.56 -10.00
CA TRP A 100 2.46 8.22 -8.62
C TRP A 100 3.96 7.99 -8.48
N ALA A 101 4.59 7.24 -9.41
CA ALA A 101 6.04 7.07 -9.43
C ALA A 101 6.77 8.43 -9.57
N ASN A 102 6.28 9.32 -10.42
CA ASN A 102 6.85 10.66 -10.64
C ASN A 102 6.83 11.55 -9.39
N MET A 103 6.00 11.25 -8.39
CA MET A 103 6.00 12.01 -7.15
C MET A 103 7.30 11.85 -6.34
N GLU A 104 8.15 10.86 -6.67
CA GLU A 104 9.50 10.72 -6.09
C GLU A 104 10.29 12.03 -6.17
N PHE A 105 10.14 12.76 -7.28
CA PHE A 105 10.89 13.98 -7.57
C PHE A 105 10.32 15.24 -6.89
N SER A 106 9.20 15.10 -6.19
CA SER A 106 8.49 16.22 -5.54
C SER A 106 8.20 15.99 -4.06
N GLN A 107 8.60 14.85 -3.50
CA GLN A 107 8.34 14.55 -2.09
C GLN A 107 9.28 15.34 -1.16
N PRO A 108 8.84 15.73 0.04
CA PRO A 108 9.71 16.27 1.08
C PRO A 108 10.61 15.17 1.68
N GLU A 109 11.51 15.55 2.58
CA GLU A 109 12.37 14.59 3.30
C GLU A 109 11.54 13.68 4.22
N PHE A 110 10.67 14.26 5.06
CA PHE A 110 9.74 13.50 5.90
C PHE A 110 8.40 13.30 5.18
N SER A 111 8.37 12.37 4.22
CA SER A 111 7.24 12.21 3.29
C SER A 111 6.35 11.00 3.52
N SER A 112 6.82 9.96 4.24
CA SER A 112 6.27 8.59 4.19
C SER A 112 6.31 7.97 2.77
N THR A 113 7.30 8.39 1.98
CA THR A 113 7.62 7.87 0.64
C THR A 113 6.39 7.78 -0.28
N ASP A 114 6.15 6.61 -0.88
CA ASP A 114 5.06 6.41 -1.83
C ASP A 114 3.69 6.43 -1.15
N ASN A 115 3.58 5.94 0.09
CA ASN A 115 2.33 5.95 0.85
C ASN A 115 1.87 7.36 1.18
N GLY A 116 2.79 8.24 1.59
CA GLY A 116 2.48 9.64 1.79
C GLY A 116 2.12 10.33 0.48
N ALA A 117 2.89 10.10 -0.60
CA ALA A 117 2.59 10.64 -1.92
C ALA A 117 1.20 10.22 -2.46
N LEU A 118 0.79 8.98 -2.20
CA LEU A 118 -0.47 8.40 -2.68
C LEU A 118 -1.69 9.22 -2.29
N GLN A 119 -1.74 9.72 -1.05
CA GLN A 119 -2.93 10.43 -0.56
C GLN A 119 -3.19 11.70 -1.39
N LEU A 120 -2.16 12.53 -1.58
CA LEU A 120 -2.24 13.73 -2.40
C LEU A 120 -2.49 13.39 -3.88
N HIS A 121 -1.90 12.31 -4.38
CA HIS A 121 -2.15 11.84 -5.74
C HIS A 121 -3.62 11.48 -5.97
N ILE A 122 -4.22 10.75 -5.02
CA ILE A 122 -5.65 10.41 -5.05
C ILE A 122 -6.48 11.70 -5.09
N LEU A 123 -6.20 12.66 -4.21
CA LEU A 123 -6.93 13.94 -4.17
C LEU A 123 -6.88 14.65 -5.53
N LYS A 124 -5.68 14.85 -6.09
CA LYS A 124 -5.48 15.45 -7.42
C LYS A 124 -6.18 14.68 -8.53
N THR A 125 -6.24 13.36 -8.43
CA THR A 125 -6.85 12.48 -9.43
C THR A 125 -8.39 12.56 -9.44
N VAL A 126 -8.99 12.59 -8.25
CA VAL A 126 -10.45 12.45 -8.10
C VAL A 126 -11.17 13.80 -7.93
N LEU A 127 -10.46 14.84 -7.50
CA LEU A 127 -10.94 16.21 -7.32
C LEU A 127 -9.95 17.23 -7.91
N PRO A 128 -9.61 17.17 -9.23
CA PRO A 128 -8.60 18.06 -9.82
C PRO A 128 -8.91 19.55 -9.69
N ASN A 129 -10.20 19.88 -9.60
CA ASN A 129 -10.72 21.25 -9.53
C ASN A 129 -10.71 21.84 -8.10
N ALA A 130 -10.41 21.02 -7.08
CA ALA A 130 -10.27 21.46 -5.69
C ALA A 130 -8.88 22.08 -5.46
N GLN A 131 -8.49 23.04 -6.29
CA GLN A 131 -7.11 23.52 -6.36
C GLN A 131 -6.67 24.21 -5.07
N ILE A 132 -7.60 24.87 -4.38
CA ILE A 132 -7.40 25.49 -3.07
C ILE A 132 -7.02 24.43 -2.04
N GLU A 133 -7.83 23.37 -1.89
CA GLU A 133 -7.57 22.29 -0.94
C GLU A 133 -6.30 21.52 -1.30
N ILE A 134 -6.09 21.25 -2.59
CA ILE A 134 -4.87 20.60 -3.09
C ILE A 134 -3.65 21.44 -2.71
N ASN A 135 -3.68 22.75 -2.89
CA ASN A 135 -2.57 23.64 -2.57
C ASN A 135 -2.31 23.66 -1.06
N ALA A 136 -3.36 23.79 -0.24
CA ALA A 136 -3.25 23.76 1.21
C ALA A 136 -2.65 22.43 1.70
N CYS A 137 -3.18 21.29 1.26
CA CYS A 137 -2.65 19.98 1.66
C CYS A 137 -1.23 19.74 1.13
N THR A 138 -0.90 20.24 -0.06
CA THR A 138 0.47 20.19 -0.59
C THR A 138 1.43 20.96 0.31
N LYS A 139 1.07 22.16 0.80
CA LYS A 139 1.91 22.92 1.74
C LYS A 139 2.16 22.15 3.03
N TYR A 140 1.15 21.50 3.60
CA TYR A 140 1.33 20.65 4.78
C TYR A 140 2.29 19.49 4.53
N TRP A 141 2.16 18.83 3.37
CA TRP A 141 3.08 17.75 3.01
C TRP A 141 4.50 18.28 2.87
N GLN A 142 4.72 19.33 2.08
CA GLN A 142 6.05 19.89 1.82
C GLN A 142 6.77 20.39 3.09
N ARG A 143 6.01 20.84 4.09
CA ARG A 143 6.54 21.29 5.39
C ARG A 143 6.60 20.18 6.45
N SER A 144 6.32 18.93 6.08
CA SER A 144 6.38 17.82 7.04
C SER A 144 7.83 17.54 7.42
N GLU A 145 8.09 17.51 8.72
CA GLU A 145 9.41 17.28 9.32
C GLU A 145 9.39 16.12 10.32
N ASP A 146 8.20 15.72 10.77
CA ASP A 146 7.97 14.70 11.78
C ASP A 146 6.61 14.00 11.59
N TYR A 147 6.33 12.98 12.42
CA TYR A 147 5.08 12.23 12.35
C TYR A 147 3.85 13.11 12.55
N ASP A 148 3.90 14.06 13.47
CA ASP A 148 2.78 14.94 13.80
C ASP A 148 2.39 15.85 12.63
N SER A 149 3.38 16.45 11.97
CA SER A 149 3.19 17.30 10.78
C SER A 149 2.73 16.48 9.56
N LEU A 150 3.25 15.25 9.40
CA LEU A 150 2.77 14.32 8.38
C LEU A 150 1.30 13.91 8.62
N MET A 151 0.90 13.74 9.88
CA MET A 151 -0.50 13.47 10.24
C MET A 151 -1.40 14.68 9.98
N ALA A 152 -0.89 15.91 10.13
CA ALA A 152 -1.63 17.11 9.71
C ALA A 152 -1.94 17.07 8.21
N TYR A 153 -0.93 16.79 7.39
CA TYR A 153 -1.10 16.55 5.95
C TYR A 153 -2.16 15.48 5.65
N THR A 154 -2.06 14.31 6.31
CA THR A 154 -3.01 13.19 6.15
C THR A 154 -4.44 13.63 6.48
N THR A 155 -4.63 14.39 7.58
CA THR A 155 -5.93 14.94 7.97
C THR A 155 -6.47 15.92 6.94
N CYS A 156 -5.62 16.79 6.37
CA CYS A 156 -6.02 17.73 5.32
C CYS A 156 -6.60 16.99 4.12
N VAL A 157 -5.84 16.03 3.58
CA VAL A 157 -6.27 15.26 2.39
C VAL A 157 -7.54 14.48 2.67
N ARG A 158 -7.61 13.82 3.84
CA ARG A 158 -8.81 13.07 4.25
C ARG A 158 -10.03 13.97 4.34
N SER A 159 -9.88 15.19 4.87
CA SER A 159 -10.97 16.16 4.98
C SER A 159 -11.43 16.64 3.61
N ALA A 160 -10.50 16.94 2.70
CA ALA A 160 -10.81 17.36 1.33
C ALA A 160 -11.53 16.26 0.51
N LEU A 161 -11.13 15.00 0.66
CA LEU A 161 -11.81 13.86 0.02
C LEU A 161 -13.22 13.60 0.60
N GLY A 162 -13.41 13.94 1.87
CA GLY A 162 -14.66 13.72 2.59
C GLY A 162 -15.04 12.24 2.72
N ALA A 163 -16.35 11.97 2.76
CA ALA A 163 -16.89 10.61 2.92
C ALA A 163 -16.89 9.77 1.62
N ARG A 164 -16.61 10.40 0.47
CA ARG A 164 -16.66 9.72 -0.83
C ARG A 164 -15.49 8.75 -0.94
N ARG A 165 -15.77 7.55 -1.45
CA ARG A 165 -14.77 6.49 -1.63
C ARG A 165 -14.78 5.86 -3.01
N ILE A 166 -15.80 6.16 -3.82
CA ILE A 166 -16.05 5.52 -5.09
C ILE A 166 -16.19 6.62 -6.14
N TRP A 167 -15.28 6.59 -7.13
CA TRP A 167 -15.26 7.48 -8.28
C TRP A 167 -15.19 6.63 -9.55
N PRO A 168 -16.32 6.05 -10.01
CA PRO A 168 -16.31 5.25 -11.22
C PRO A 168 -16.01 6.12 -12.45
N PRO A 169 -15.30 5.59 -13.47
CA PRO A 169 -14.62 4.30 -13.52
C PRO A 169 -13.16 4.36 -12.97
N LYS A 170 -12.78 5.44 -12.31
CA LYS A 170 -11.42 5.79 -11.93
C LYS A 170 -10.89 4.97 -10.75
N LEU A 171 -11.47 5.16 -9.56
CA LEU A 171 -10.84 4.73 -8.31
C LEU A 171 -11.88 4.33 -7.24
N ARG A 172 -11.53 3.32 -6.44
CA ARG A 172 -12.29 2.88 -5.28
C ARG A 172 -11.36 2.72 -4.07
N ILE A 173 -11.69 3.38 -2.97
CA ILE A 173 -11.02 3.21 -1.68
C ILE A 173 -11.88 2.26 -0.82
N LEU A 174 -11.34 1.10 -0.48
CA LEU A 174 -12.01 0.17 0.43
C LEU A 174 -12.01 0.73 1.86
N ARG A 175 -12.94 0.27 2.69
CA ARG A 175 -12.93 0.66 4.11
C ARG A 175 -11.70 0.03 4.77
N ARG A 176 -11.18 0.67 5.83
CA ARG A 176 -10.15 0.06 6.69
C ARG A 176 -10.62 -1.32 7.15
N ALA A 177 -9.71 -2.28 7.20
CA ALA A 177 -9.98 -3.69 7.50
C ALA A 177 -11.00 -4.41 6.57
N HIS A 178 -11.35 -3.81 5.43
CA HIS A 178 -12.17 -4.44 4.37
C HIS A 178 -11.40 -4.52 3.04
N GLY A 179 -10.12 -4.17 3.06
CA GLY A 179 -9.20 -4.46 1.98
C GLY A 179 -8.48 -5.79 2.24
N PHE A 180 -7.35 -5.95 1.59
CA PHE A 180 -6.58 -7.19 1.60
C PHE A 180 -5.42 -7.18 2.61
N CYS A 181 -5.21 -6.07 3.32
CA CYS A 181 -4.04 -5.90 4.17
C CYS A 181 -4.38 -5.18 5.49
N ARG A 182 -3.74 -5.63 6.58
CA ARG A 182 -3.67 -4.91 7.86
C ARG A 182 -2.31 -5.07 8.52
N ASP A 183 -2.01 -4.22 9.48
CA ASP A 183 -0.82 -4.41 10.32
C ASP A 183 -1.08 -5.45 11.43
N TRP A 184 -0.02 -6.14 11.83
CA TRP A 184 -0.08 -7.27 12.77
C TRP A 184 -0.38 -6.85 14.20
N PHE A 185 0.15 -5.69 14.61
CA PHE A 185 0.01 -5.20 15.97
C PHE A 185 -1.45 -4.87 16.33
N ILE A 186 -2.29 -4.59 15.32
CA ILE A 186 -3.72 -4.28 15.49
C ILE A 186 -4.47 -5.44 16.15
N SER A 187 -4.01 -6.67 15.96
CA SER A 187 -4.61 -7.84 16.61
C SER A 187 -3.56 -8.75 17.25
N SER A 188 -2.44 -8.17 17.67
CA SER A 188 -1.37 -8.89 18.38
C SER A 188 -0.96 -10.19 17.69
N ASP A 189 -0.66 -10.11 16.39
CA ASP A 189 -0.30 -11.24 15.50
C ASP A 189 -1.42 -12.26 15.20
N GLY A 190 -2.59 -12.14 15.83
CA GLY A 190 -3.73 -12.99 15.51
C GLY A 190 -4.20 -12.77 14.07
N TRP A 191 -4.65 -13.80 13.36
CA TRP A 191 -5.27 -13.71 12.02
C TRP A 191 -6.64 -14.40 12.01
N ALA A 192 -7.52 -13.96 11.11
CA ALA A 192 -8.86 -14.50 10.93
C ALA A 192 -9.14 -14.84 9.46
N GLU A 193 -10.24 -15.57 9.21
CA GLU A 193 -10.63 -16.06 7.87
C GLU A 193 -10.75 -15.01 6.78
N ASN A 194 -10.99 -13.75 7.15
CA ASN A 194 -11.15 -12.67 6.19
C ASN A 194 -9.86 -11.90 5.90
N ASP A 195 -8.79 -12.16 6.67
CA ASP A 195 -7.49 -11.54 6.40
C ASP A 195 -6.89 -12.14 5.13
N PHE A 196 -6.08 -11.38 4.39
CA PHE A 196 -5.35 -11.89 3.22
C PHE A 196 -3.84 -11.70 3.36
N MET A 197 -3.39 -10.49 3.66
CA MET A 197 -1.99 -10.11 3.86
C MET A 197 -1.84 -9.35 5.18
N PHE A 198 -0.66 -9.46 5.78
CA PHE A 198 -0.22 -8.56 6.83
C PHE A 198 0.96 -7.73 6.34
N HIS A 199 0.84 -6.40 6.45
CA HIS A 199 1.84 -5.49 5.90
C HIS A 199 3.21 -5.68 6.56
N GLY A 200 3.28 -5.85 7.89
CA GLY A 200 4.55 -5.99 8.61
C GLY A 200 5.23 -7.36 8.52
N TRP A 201 4.57 -8.38 7.96
CA TRP A 201 5.08 -9.76 7.93
C TRP A 201 5.99 -10.04 6.72
N LYS A 202 6.93 -9.13 6.44
CA LYS A 202 7.83 -9.22 5.28
C LYS A 202 9.11 -10.01 5.58
N ALA A 203 9.51 -10.13 6.85
CA ALA A 203 10.76 -10.78 7.21
C ALA A 203 10.64 -12.31 7.22
N HIS A 204 11.75 -12.99 6.93
CA HIS A 204 11.91 -14.45 7.03
C HIS A 204 11.82 -15.00 8.46
N ASN A 205 11.60 -14.14 9.47
CA ASN A 205 11.75 -14.55 10.84
C ASN A 205 10.52 -15.32 11.36
N LEU A 206 10.67 -16.62 11.54
CA LEU A 206 9.68 -17.47 12.20
C LEU A 206 9.64 -17.26 13.73
N SER A 207 10.66 -16.61 14.29
CA SER A 207 10.88 -16.35 15.72
C SER A 207 11.53 -14.97 15.93
N GLY A 208 10.71 -13.91 15.98
CA GLY A 208 11.17 -12.51 16.12
C GLY A 208 10.33 -11.70 17.10
N GLU A 209 10.48 -10.37 17.05
CA GLU A 209 9.69 -9.42 17.87
C GLU A 209 8.18 -9.54 17.65
N TRP A 210 7.77 -9.99 16.46
CA TRP A 210 6.41 -10.39 16.13
C TRP A 210 6.37 -11.89 15.85
N LYS A 211 5.26 -12.52 16.23
CA LYS A 211 5.08 -13.96 16.08
C LYS A 211 4.55 -14.27 14.69
N SER A 212 5.43 -14.84 13.84
CA SER A 212 5.00 -15.35 12.54
C SER A 212 3.79 -16.29 12.70
N PRO A 213 2.75 -16.16 11.84
CA PRO A 213 1.59 -17.03 11.90
C PRO A 213 1.96 -18.46 11.52
N PHE A 214 3.14 -18.69 10.95
CA PHE A 214 3.60 -19.98 10.46
C PHE A 214 4.60 -20.62 11.43
N GLU A 215 4.48 -21.93 11.60
CA GLU A 215 5.44 -22.75 12.35
C GLU A 215 6.73 -22.97 11.55
N LYS A 216 6.59 -23.09 10.23
CA LYS A 216 7.69 -23.23 9.26
C LYS A 216 7.36 -22.47 7.99
N VAL A 217 8.39 -22.12 7.22
CA VAL A 217 8.23 -21.46 5.91
C VAL A 217 7.33 -22.33 5.02
N PRO A 218 6.24 -21.77 4.43
CA PRO A 218 5.39 -22.53 3.52
C PRO A 218 6.17 -23.02 2.30
N ASN A 219 5.95 -24.29 1.92
CA ASN A 219 6.59 -24.91 0.77
C ASN A 219 5.56 -25.11 -0.34
N ALA A 220 5.76 -24.45 -1.47
CA ALA A 220 4.84 -24.50 -2.61
C ALA A 220 4.61 -25.91 -3.18
N SER A 221 5.45 -26.90 -2.87
CA SER A 221 5.25 -28.30 -3.27
C SER A 221 4.29 -29.05 -2.35
N GLU A 222 4.12 -28.58 -1.11
CA GLU A 222 3.16 -29.13 -0.12
C GLU A 222 1.78 -28.48 -0.29
N CYS A 223 1.74 -27.31 -0.93
CA CYS A 223 0.54 -26.52 -1.12
C CYS A 223 -0.30 -27.02 -2.29
N THR A 224 -1.48 -27.55 -1.96
CA THR A 224 -2.55 -27.90 -2.90
C THR A 224 -3.78 -27.07 -2.53
N GLY A 225 -4.67 -26.78 -3.49
CA GLY A 225 -5.75 -25.80 -3.31
C GLY A 225 -6.47 -25.88 -1.95
N GLY A 226 -6.74 -24.72 -1.35
CA GLY A 226 -7.25 -24.58 0.02
C GLY A 226 -6.13 -24.40 1.04
N TYR A 227 -6.30 -24.98 2.24
CA TYR A 227 -5.41 -24.79 3.38
C TYR A 227 -4.29 -25.84 3.50
N LEU A 228 -4.20 -26.81 2.60
CA LEU A 228 -3.17 -27.86 2.64
C LEU A 228 -1.78 -27.27 2.37
N GLY A 229 -0.77 -27.69 3.14
CA GLY A 229 0.61 -27.21 3.03
C GLY A 229 0.88 -25.86 3.71
N TRP A 230 -0.14 -25.24 4.27
CA TRP A 230 -0.02 -24.06 5.12
C TRP A 230 0.12 -24.49 6.58
N HIS A 231 1.26 -24.19 7.18
CA HIS A 231 1.61 -24.66 8.54
C HIS A 231 1.41 -23.54 9.55
N TRP A 232 0.16 -23.11 9.75
CA TRP A 232 -0.15 -22.07 10.74
C TRP A 232 0.05 -22.57 12.17
N ARG A 233 0.41 -21.65 13.05
CA ARG A 233 0.37 -21.82 14.49
C ARG A 233 -1.11 -21.83 14.93
N PRO A 234 -1.59 -22.89 15.59
CA PRO A 234 -3.00 -22.97 15.99
C PRO A 234 -3.45 -21.84 16.90
N ASP A 235 -2.55 -21.27 17.70
CA ASP A 235 -2.82 -20.23 18.68
C ASP A 235 -2.79 -18.80 18.10
N THR A 236 -2.45 -18.63 16.82
CA THR A 236 -2.53 -17.33 16.14
C THR A 236 -3.82 -17.15 15.34
N ARG A 237 -4.65 -18.18 15.20
CA ARG A 237 -5.94 -18.05 14.53
C ARG A 237 -7.02 -17.60 15.53
N ILE A 238 -7.55 -16.40 15.32
CA ILE A 238 -8.58 -15.79 16.17
C ILE A 238 -9.90 -15.61 15.43
N SER A 239 -10.97 -15.34 16.17
CA SER A 239 -12.29 -15.14 15.56
C SER A 239 -12.41 -13.76 14.90
N VAL A 240 -13.31 -13.64 13.91
CA VAL A 240 -13.63 -12.34 13.28
C VAL A 240 -14.21 -11.35 14.30
N ASP A 241 -14.93 -11.83 15.32
CA ASP A 241 -15.48 -10.98 16.38
C ASP A 241 -14.39 -10.43 17.32
N GLU A 242 -13.35 -11.23 17.56
CA GLU A 242 -12.16 -10.80 18.31
C GLU A 242 -11.38 -9.74 17.52
N VAL A 243 -11.13 -9.96 16.23
CA VAL A 243 -10.53 -8.94 15.34
C VAL A 243 -11.36 -7.65 15.35
N ARG A 244 -12.70 -7.74 15.31
CA ARG A 244 -13.58 -6.56 15.37
C ARG A 244 -13.42 -5.77 16.67
N SER A 245 -13.31 -6.46 17.81
CA SER A 245 -13.13 -5.83 19.11
C SER A 245 -11.77 -5.12 19.20
N LEU A 246 -10.70 -5.80 18.77
CA LEU A 246 -9.34 -5.26 18.75
C LEU A 246 -9.20 -4.05 17.80
N LEU A 247 -9.86 -4.09 16.64
CA LEU A 247 -9.96 -2.95 15.74
C LEU A 247 -10.62 -1.74 16.42
N ALA A 248 -11.75 -1.95 17.11
CA ALA A 248 -12.47 -0.86 17.78
C ALA A 248 -11.64 -0.26 18.93
N GLU A 249 -10.88 -1.08 19.67
CA GLU A 249 -9.96 -0.62 20.71
C GLU A 249 -8.79 0.16 20.12
N THR A 250 -8.18 -0.35 19.05
CA THR A 250 -7.11 0.33 18.33
C THR A 250 -7.56 1.68 17.78
N GLU A 251 -8.78 1.76 17.22
CA GLU A 251 -9.34 3.03 16.75
C GLU A 251 -9.53 4.05 17.88
N LYS A 252 -9.97 3.61 19.07
CA LYS A 252 -10.12 4.48 20.24
C LYS A 252 -8.76 4.96 20.78
N SER A 253 -7.78 4.06 20.91
CA SER A 253 -6.42 4.41 21.32
C SER A 253 -5.78 5.37 20.32
N SER A 254 -5.84 5.07 19.02
CA SER A 254 -5.32 5.94 17.97
C SER A 254 -5.96 7.34 18.00
N ALA A 255 -7.26 7.44 18.34
CA ALA A 255 -7.94 8.72 18.48
C ALA A 255 -7.48 9.50 19.72
N ALA A 256 -7.24 8.82 20.84
CA ALA A 256 -6.75 9.45 22.07
C ALA A 256 -5.33 10.00 21.88
N ASP A 257 -4.48 9.24 21.19
CA ASP A 257 -3.07 9.56 20.94
C ASP A 257 -2.88 10.41 19.67
N PHE A 258 -3.97 10.78 18.97
CA PHE A 258 -3.88 11.50 17.71
C PHE A 258 -3.25 12.90 17.92
N PRO A 259 -2.17 13.24 17.20
CA PRO A 259 -1.40 14.46 17.45
C PRO A 259 -2.25 15.72 17.42
N GLN A 260 -2.08 16.62 18.38
CA GLN A 260 -2.83 17.88 18.42
C GLN A 260 -2.53 18.74 17.17
N LYS A 261 -1.26 18.80 16.76
CA LYS A 261 -0.83 19.48 15.53
C LYS A 261 -1.49 18.93 14.26
N ALA A 262 -1.97 17.68 14.30
CA ALA A 262 -2.60 17.02 13.16
C ALA A 262 -4.11 17.30 13.03
N ARG A 263 -4.73 17.95 14.03
CA ARG A 263 -6.16 18.28 14.05
C ARG A 263 -6.43 19.60 13.33
N ILE A 264 -5.98 19.68 12.07
CA ILE A 264 -6.06 20.89 11.28
C ILE A 264 -7.37 20.97 10.48
N HIS A 265 -7.80 22.20 10.23
CA HIS A 265 -8.85 22.54 9.27
C HIS A 265 -8.25 23.54 8.29
N ALA A 266 -7.99 23.11 7.04
CA ALA A 266 -7.21 23.89 6.07
C ALA A 266 -7.74 25.33 5.87
N HIS A 267 -9.06 25.53 5.85
CA HIS A 267 -9.70 26.84 5.70
C HIS A 267 -9.52 27.77 6.91
N LEU A 268 -9.08 27.26 8.07
CA LEU A 268 -8.78 28.07 9.26
C LEU A 268 -7.30 28.46 9.36
N THR A 269 -6.44 27.83 8.56
CA THR A 269 -4.98 27.86 8.76
C THR A 269 -4.20 28.27 7.51
N GLU A 270 -4.80 28.17 6.33
CA GLU A 270 -4.24 28.62 5.05
C GLU A 270 -5.19 29.61 4.38
N PRO A 271 -4.70 30.65 3.68
CA PRO A 271 -5.58 31.58 2.97
C PRO A 271 -6.31 30.88 1.82
N GLU A 272 -7.64 30.96 1.82
CA GLU A 272 -8.49 30.33 0.80
C GLU A 272 -8.59 31.20 -0.47
N VAL A 273 -9.10 32.43 -0.30
CA VAL A 273 -9.37 33.36 -1.41
C VAL A 273 -8.19 34.31 -1.65
N GLY A 274 -7.40 34.58 -0.61
CA GLY A 274 -6.32 35.58 -0.65
C GLY A 274 -5.22 35.28 -1.67
N GLU A 275 -5.05 34.02 -2.07
CA GLU A 275 -4.00 33.61 -3.02
C GLU A 275 -4.44 33.68 -4.48
N CYS A 276 -5.74 33.79 -4.75
CA CYS A 276 -6.29 33.72 -6.09
C CYS A 276 -7.22 34.88 -6.46
N TYR A 277 -7.60 35.74 -5.52
CA TYR A 277 -8.50 36.87 -5.77
C TYR A 277 -7.94 37.85 -6.83
N PRO A 278 -8.77 38.36 -7.77
CA PRO A 278 -10.21 38.11 -7.93
C PRO A 278 -10.57 36.91 -8.82
N ASN A 279 -9.59 36.10 -9.21
CA ASN A 279 -9.67 35.13 -10.30
C ASN A 279 -9.65 33.67 -9.81
N CYS A 280 -10.19 33.40 -8.63
CA CYS A 280 -10.18 32.05 -8.04
C CYS A 280 -10.87 31.00 -8.92
N ASP A 281 -11.91 31.40 -9.66
CA ASP A 281 -12.64 30.51 -10.55
C ASP A 281 -11.98 30.34 -11.94
N GLU A 282 -10.94 31.12 -12.26
CA GLU A 282 -10.21 30.98 -13.53
C GLU A 282 -9.20 29.81 -13.49
N GLN A 283 -8.93 29.25 -12.30
CA GLN A 283 -7.99 28.14 -12.07
C GLN A 283 -8.68 26.76 -11.96
N ILE A 284 -9.99 26.68 -12.23
CA ILE A 284 -10.86 25.50 -12.08
C ILE A 284 -11.02 24.72 -13.39
#